data_AF-A0A4V3JXZ7-F1
#
_entry.id   AF-A0A4V3JXZ7-F1
#
_cell.length_a   1.000
_cell.length_b   1.000
_cell.length_c   1.000
_cell.angle_alpha   90.00
_cell.angle_beta   90.00
_cell.angle_gamma   90.00
#
_symmetry.space_group_name_H-M   'P 1'
#
loop_
_entity.id
_entity.type
_entity.pdbx_description
1 polymer ?
#
loop_
_entity_poly.entity_id
_entity_poly.type
_entity_poly.pdbx_seq_one_letter_code
_entity_poly.pdbx_strand_id
1 'polypeptide(L)'
;MKILSLLLCLFLSFPLLAVHTILLKKGKTIKGQVTNQNLETVEITSTDGKHLVIPKKSVLKILYKDLAEADEVKIRKEEENKRETERAKLLEARKQELAVLKETERAKEDELKNKEKTSSVGQGSSSLRSSFLLASPEAGRPVVLASFGDKCQPHSEYPEYFWLFGAFRFKEPPLSSVLPKENHPVRISQVSTWSDIAITLLGGFLVTVTRKTLVVEVCEGSGLRLLSEKELSTLKEEAISEIKNKHELDALEEKVDLELLEKDLEELDKKGR
;
A
#
# COMPACT_ATOMS: atom_id res chain seq x y z
N MET A 1 3.70 27.03 74.91
CA MET A 1 4.11 26.17 73.76
C MET A 1 2.97 25.42 73.07
N LYS A 2 1.83 25.11 73.72
CA LYS A 2 0.74 24.32 73.11
C LYS A 2 0.01 25.02 71.94
N ILE A 3 -0.21 26.34 72.02
CA ILE A 3 -0.86 27.12 70.95
C ILE A 3 0.03 27.32 69.72
N LEU A 4 1.34 27.52 69.92
CA LEU A 4 2.31 27.65 68.83
C LEU A 4 2.48 26.32 68.06
N SER A 5 2.41 25.19 68.75
CA SER A 5 2.38 23.86 68.14
C SER A 5 1.08 23.61 67.35
N LEU A 6 -0.05 24.14 67.81
CA LEU A 6 -1.35 24.00 67.12
C LEU A 6 -1.40 24.84 65.83
N LEU A 7 -0.84 26.06 65.84
CA LEU A 7 -0.73 26.91 64.65
C LEU A 7 0.25 26.35 63.60
N LEU A 8 1.34 25.71 64.02
CA LEU A 8 2.29 25.07 63.11
C LEU A 8 1.69 23.86 62.38
N CYS A 9 0.86 23.05 63.06
CA CYS A 9 0.12 21.95 62.44
C CYS A 9 -0.98 22.44 61.48
N LEU A 10 -1.60 23.61 61.73
CA LEU A 10 -2.59 24.21 60.83
C LEU A 10 -1.96 24.76 59.53
N PHE A 11 -0.69 25.15 59.57
CA PHE A 11 0.05 25.63 58.40
C PHE A 11 0.55 24.47 57.50
N LEU A 12 0.79 23.28 58.08
CA LEU A 12 1.24 22.08 57.37
C LEU A 12 0.12 21.32 56.66
N SER A 13 -1.15 21.68 56.88
CA SER A 13 -2.33 20.99 56.32
C SER A 13 -2.93 21.68 55.10
N PHE A 14 -2.34 22.77 54.60
CA PHE A 14 -2.71 23.30 53.30
C PHE A 14 -2.12 22.40 52.20
N PRO A 15 -2.95 21.69 51.41
CA PRO A 15 -2.44 21.08 50.20
C PRO A 15 -1.95 22.22 49.30
N LEU A 16 -0.66 22.18 48.95
CA LEU A 16 -0.12 22.96 47.85
C LEU A 16 -0.83 22.47 46.58
N LEU A 17 -2.00 23.02 46.29
CA LEU A 17 -2.71 22.79 45.04
C LEU A 17 -1.86 23.43 43.93
N ALA A 18 -0.96 22.62 43.37
CA ALA A 18 -0.13 23.03 42.25
C ALA A 18 -1.04 23.15 41.02
N VAL A 19 -1.47 24.37 40.72
CA VAL A 19 -2.23 24.68 39.51
C VAL A 19 -1.29 24.53 38.31
N HIS A 20 -1.70 23.74 37.32
CA HIS A 20 -0.97 23.55 36.07
C HIS A 20 -1.69 24.26 34.94
N THR A 21 -0.91 24.76 33.98
CA THR A 21 -1.39 25.46 32.80
C THR A 21 -1.22 24.55 31.59
N ILE A 22 -2.31 24.27 30.89
CA ILE A 22 -2.34 23.40 29.71
C ILE A 22 -2.68 24.25 28.50
N LEU A 23 -1.74 24.34 27.58
CA LEU A 23 -1.89 25.10 26.34
C LEU A 23 -2.46 24.19 25.25
N LEU A 24 -3.55 24.58 24.61
CA LEU A 24 -4.13 23.88 23.46
C LEU A 24 -3.65 24.47 22.13
N LYS A 25 -3.64 23.65 21.07
CA LYS A 25 -3.26 24.06 19.71
C LYS A 25 -4.18 25.14 19.11
N LYS A 26 -5.48 25.13 19.46
CA LYS A 26 -6.46 26.16 19.04
C LYS A 26 -6.42 27.44 19.88
N GLY A 27 -5.47 27.52 20.81
CA GLY A 27 -5.17 28.74 21.53
C GLY A 27 -5.96 28.98 22.83
N LYS A 28 -6.81 28.05 23.24
CA LYS A 28 -7.40 28.04 24.58
C LYS A 28 -6.37 27.57 25.62
N THR A 29 -6.48 28.06 26.85
CA THR A 29 -5.66 27.64 27.98
C THR A 29 -6.56 27.09 29.08
N ILE A 30 -6.16 25.96 29.66
CA ILE A 30 -6.92 25.30 30.72
C ILE A 30 -6.04 25.28 31.96
N LYS A 31 -6.54 25.88 33.04
CA LYS A 31 -5.91 25.85 34.36
C LYS A 31 -6.56 24.74 35.19
N GLY A 32 -5.73 23.88 35.78
CA GLY A 32 -6.21 22.76 36.59
C GLY A 32 -5.08 21.84 37.03
N GLN A 33 -5.41 20.87 37.89
CA GLN A 33 -4.48 19.86 38.34
C GLN A 33 -4.53 18.65 37.38
N VAL A 34 -3.38 18.28 36.84
CA VAL A 34 -3.27 17.06 36.01
C VAL A 34 -3.28 15.86 36.95
N THR A 35 -4.28 15.00 36.80
CA THR A 35 -4.51 13.84 37.68
C THR A 35 -3.95 12.56 37.07
N ASN A 36 -4.14 12.37 35.77
CA ASN A 36 -3.64 11.20 35.06
C ASN A 36 -3.24 11.55 33.61
N GLN A 37 -2.29 10.80 33.06
CA GLN A 37 -1.86 10.92 31.66
C GLN A 37 -1.72 9.53 31.05
N ASN A 38 -2.42 9.30 29.94
CA ASN A 38 -2.29 8.10 29.13
C ASN A 38 -1.57 8.42 27.80
N LEU A 39 -1.43 7.45 26.89
CA LEU A 39 -0.82 7.64 25.56
C LEU A 39 -1.64 8.59 24.67
N GLU A 40 -2.97 8.54 24.78
CA GLU A 40 -3.88 9.31 23.91
C GLU A 40 -4.53 10.50 24.60
N THR A 41 -4.67 10.48 25.94
CA THR A 41 -5.45 11.46 26.71
C THR A 41 -4.73 11.98 27.95
N VAL A 42 -5.18 13.15 28.43
CA VAL A 42 -4.76 13.81 29.67
C VAL A 42 -6.01 14.12 30.48
N GLU A 43 -6.05 13.69 31.73
CA GLU A 43 -7.15 13.90 32.64
C GLU A 43 -6.82 15.04 33.61
N ILE A 44 -7.68 16.04 33.65
CA ILE A 44 -7.45 17.31 34.34
C ILE A 44 -8.63 17.56 35.26
N THR A 45 -8.36 17.93 36.50
CA THR A 45 -9.36 18.49 37.40
C THR A 45 -9.23 20.00 37.34
N SER A 46 -10.22 20.66 36.73
CA SER A 46 -10.26 22.12 36.63
C SER A 46 -10.41 22.74 38.02
N THR A 47 -10.03 24.01 38.15
CA THR A 47 -10.20 24.80 39.39
C THR A 47 -11.66 24.84 39.88
N ASP A 48 -12.61 24.60 38.96
CA ASP A 48 -14.05 24.57 39.22
C ASP A 48 -14.54 23.19 39.72
N GLY A 49 -13.63 22.24 39.97
CA GLY A 49 -13.94 20.89 40.43
C GLY A 49 -14.40 19.92 39.32
N LYS A 50 -14.43 20.36 38.06
CA LYS A 50 -14.83 19.53 36.91
C LYS A 50 -13.67 18.66 36.41
N HIS A 51 -13.94 17.38 36.17
CA HIS A 51 -13.01 16.46 35.51
C HIS A 51 -13.14 16.58 33.98
N LEU A 52 -12.04 16.90 33.31
CA LEU A 52 -11.92 17.08 31.86
C LEU A 52 -10.93 16.07 31.30
N VAL A 53 -11.34 15.33 30.27
CA VAL A 53 -10.48 14.40 29.52
C VAL A 53 -10.13 15.04 28.18
N ILE A 54 -8.85 15.32 27.96
CA ILE A 54 -8.37 16.04 26.77
C ILE A 54 -7.44 15.15 25.96
N PRO A 55 -7.66 15.00 24.65
CA PRO A 55 -6.75 14.24 23.81
C PRO A 55 -5.38 14.94 23.67
N LYS A 56 -4.27 14.20 23.83
CA LYS A 56 -2.90 14.73 23.68
C LYS A 56 -2.64 15.33 22.31
N LYS A 57 -3.37 14.87 21.29
CA LYS A 57 -3.32 15.44 19.93
C LYS A 57 -3.70 16.92 19.90
N SER A 58 -4.58 17.41 20.80
CA SER A 58 -4.99 18.82 20.86
C SER A 58 -4.12 19.67 21.79
N VAL A 59 -3.27 19.03 22.62
CA VAL A 59 -2.38 19.71 23.56
C VAL A 59 -1.13 20.21 22.85
N LEU A 60 -0.81 21.48 23.05
CA LEU A 60 0.43 22.10 22.60
C LEU A 60 1.55 21.84 23.62
N LYS A 61 1.30 22.14 24.90
CA LYS A 61 2.28 21.98 25.99
C LYS A 61 1.59 21.94 27.35
N ILE A 62 2.12 21.15 28.27
CA ILE A 62 1.69 21.09 29.68
C ILE A 62 2.77 21.76 30.52
N LEU A 63 2.40 22.75 31.32
CA LEU A 63 3.30 23.53 32.15
C LEU A 63 2.86 23.38 33.60
N TYR A 64 3.71 22.78 34.43
CA TYR A 64 3.43 22.50 35.85
C TYR A 64 3.62 23.73 36.75
N LYS A 65 3.32 24.92 36.23
CA LYS A 65 3.38 26.22 36.91
C LYS A 65 2.23 27.10 36.43
N ASP A 66 1.74 27.97 37.30
CA ASP A 66 0.79 29.02 36.92
C ASP A 66 1.55 30.11 36.14
N LEU A 67 1.04 30.48 34.98
CA LEU A 67 1.66 31.47 34.08
C LEU A 67 0.76 32.70 33.97
N ALA A 68 1.41 33.87 33.84
CA ALA A 68 0.76 35.11 33.48
C ALA A 68 0.53 35.15 31.96
N GLU A 69 -0.57 35.77 31.51
CA GLU A 69 -1.00 35.79 30.11
C GLU A 69 0.09 36.26 29.11
N ALA A 70 0.96 37.18 29.54
CA ALA A 70 2.05 37.70 28.72
C ALA A 70 3.14 36.64 28.39
N ASP A 71 3.36 35.66 29.27
CA ASP A 71 4.32 34.58 29.06
C ASP A 71 3.70 33.43 28.26
N GLU A 72 2.40 33.22 28.36
CA GLU A 72 1.65 32.24 27.56
C GLU A 72 1.74 32.53 26.05
N VAL A 73 1.61 33.81 25.66
CA VAL A 73 1.67 34.25 24.27
C VAL A 73 3.08 34.06 23.67
N LYS A 74 4.13 34.37 24.45
CA LYS A 74 5.53 34.20 24.00
C LYS A 74 5.87 32.73 23.78
N ILE A 75 5.50 31.88 24.73
CA ILE A 75 5.74 30.43 24.65
C ILE A 75 5.00 29.82 23.46
N ARG A 76 3.77 30.27 23.17
CA ARG A 76 3.00 29.81 22.01
C ARG A 76 3.69 30.14 20.70
N LYS A 77 4.13 31.39 20.54
CA LYS A 77 4.79 31.86 19.31
C LYS A 77 6.14 31.17 19.07
N GLU A 78 6.88 30.88 20.14
CA GLU A 78 8.16 30.15 20.03
C GLU A 78 7.96 28.67 19.68
N GLU A 79 7.00 28.00 20.31
CA GLU A 79 6.70 26.59 20.07
C GLU A 79 6.10 26.35 18.66
N GLU A 80 5.28 27.29 18.19
CA GLU A 80 4.69 27.26 16.84
C GLU A 80 5.78 27.42 15.77
N ASN A 81 6.67 28.42 15.90
CA ASN A 81 7.80 28.62 14.99
C ASN A 81 8.77 27.41 14.96
N LYS A 82 9.04 26.79 16.12
CA LYS A 82 9.89 25.57 16.18
C LYS A 82 9.26 24.42 15.41
N ARG A 83 7.95 24.20 15.55
CA ARG A 83 7.24 23.15 14.82
C ARG A 83 7.12 23.42 13.32
N GLU A 84 6.91 24.67 12.93
CA GLU A 84 6.87 25.05 11.51
C GLU A 84 8.22 24.83 10.82
N THR A 85 9.32 25.25 11.46
CA THR A 85 10.66 25.06 10.91
C THR A 85 11.07 23.59 10.83
N GLU A 86 10.71 22.77 11.83
CA GLU A 86 10.95 21.32 11.80
C GLU A 86 10.13 20.64 10.69
N ARG A 87 8.84 20.97 10.56
CA ARG A 87 7.98 20.45 9.48
C ARG A 87 8.47 20.86 8.11
N ALA A 88 8.91 22.11 7.94
CA ALA A 88 9.45 22.59 6.66
C ALA A 88 10.69 21.79 6.25
N LYS A 89 11.63 21.56 7.18
CA LYS A 89 12.83 20.72 6.93
C LYS A 89 12.48 19.29 6.57
N LEU A 90 11.50 18.69 7.26
CA LEU A 90 11.07 17.31 7.02
C LEU A 90 10.38 17.15 5.65
N LEU A 91 9.56 18.13 5.25
CA LEU A 91 8.94 18.17 3.93
C LEU A 91 9.96 18.37 2.81
N GLU A 92 10.99 19.18 3.05
CA GLU A 92 12.07 19.40 2.08
C GLU A 92 12.92 18.14 1.89
N ALA A 93 13.30 17.46 2.98
CA ALA A 93 14.01 16.18 2.93
C ALA A 93 13.22 15.10 2.17
N ARG A 94 11.91 14.98 2.44
CA ARG A 94 11.03 14.02 1.74
C ARG A 94 10.88 14.35 0.26
N LYS A 95 10.82 15.63 -0.12
CA LYS A 95 10.80 16.06 -1.52
C LYS A 95 12.09 15.70 -2.25
N GLN A 96 13.24 15.86 -1.60
CA GLN A 96 14.54 15.47 -2.16
C GLN A 96 14.64 13.95 -2.37
N GLU A 97 14.23 13.15 -1.38
CA GLU A 97 14.21 11.68 -1.49
C GLU A 97 13.30 11.21 -2.65
N LEU A 98 12.10 11.79 -2.77
CA LEU A 98 11.18 11.48 -3.86
C LEU A 98 11.71 11.92 -5.24
N ALA A 99 12.47 13.00 -5.31
CA ALA A 99 13.11 13.43 -6.55
C ALA A 99 14.18 12.43 -7.00
N VAL A 100 15.03 11.97 -6.07
CA VAL A 100 16.05 10.95 -6.34
C VAL A 100 15.40 9.64 -6.81
N LEU A 101 14.34 9.18 -6.13
CA LEU A 101 13.62 7.97 -6.54
C LEU A 101 13.08 8.09 -7.97
N LYS A 102 12.44 9.22 -8.32
CA LYS A 102 11.93 9.46 -9.68
C LYS A 102 13.03 9.50 -10.74
N GLU A 103 14.19 10.08 -10.42
CA GLU A 103 15.33 10.08 -11.34
C GLU A 103 15.89 8.67 -11.53
N THR A 104 15.99 7.87 -10.47
CA THR A 104 16.45 6.47 -10.58
C THR A 104 15.46 5.59 -11.36
N GLU A 105 14.16 5.82 -11.23
CA GLU A 105 13.14 5.11 -12.02
C GLU A 105 13.23 5.47 -13.51
N ARG A 106 13.36 6.77 -13.84
CA ARG A 106 13.54 7.21 -15.23
C ARG A 106 14.80 6.65 -15.86
N ALA A 107 15.92 6.62 -15.13
CA ALA A 107 17.17 6.02 -15.63
C ALA A 107 17.01 4.52 -15.92
N LYS A 108 16.30 3.78 -15.05
CA LYS A 108 16.00 2.35 -15.28
C LYS A 108 15.07 2.13 -16.47
N GLU A 109 14.05 2.98 -16.65
CA GLU A 109 13.15 2.92 -17.81
C GLU A 109 13.88 3.19 -19.13
N ASP A 110 14.80 4.17 -19.14
CA ASP A 110 15.59 4.48 -20.32
C ASP A 110 16.57 3.35 -20.68
N GLU A 111 17.17 2.68 -19.68
CA GLU A 111 17.98 1.47 -19.89
C GLU A 111 17.15 0.30 -20.46
N LEU A 112 15.92 0.10 -19.98
CA LEU A 112 15.01 -0.94 -20.48
C LEU A 112 14.59 -0.65 -21.93
N LYS A 113 14.21 0.60 -22.24
CA LYS A 113 13.85 1.02 -23.61
C LYS A 113 15.02 0.90 -24.58
N ASN A 114 16.26 1.10 -24.13
CA ASN A 114 17.44 0.92 -24.98
C ASN A 114 17.72 -0.58 -25.26
N LYS A 115 17.44 -1.46 -24.30
CA LYS A 115 17.47 -2.92 -24.49
C LYS A 115 16.38 -3.41 -25.46
N GLU A 116 15.18 -2.83 -25.40
CA GLU A 116 14.07 -3.15 -26.32
C GLU A 116 14.28 -2.62 -27.74
N LYS A 117 14.92 -1.45 -27.90
CA LYS A 117 15.31 -0.93 -29.23
C LYS A 117 16.38 -1.75 -29.92
N THR A 118 17.18 -2.51 -29.16
CA THR A 118 18.17 -3.45 -29.72
C THR A 118 17.53 -4.80 -30.12
N SER A 119 16.26 -5.04 -29.78
CA SER A 119 15.58 -6.34 -29.97
C SER A 119 14.29 -6.28 -30.79
N SER A 120 13.95 -5.15 -31.42
CA SER A 120 12.74 -5.00 -32.24
C SER A 120 13.04 -4.86 -33.74
N VAL A 121 13.31 -5.99 -34.40
CA VAL A 121 12.96 -6.21 -35.81
C VAL A 121 12.38 -7.62 -35.94
N GLY A 122 11.10 -7.72 -36.29
CA GLY A 122 10.51 -8.99 -36.71
C GLY A 122 8.99 -9.05 -36.57
N GLN A 123 8.27 -8.57 -37.57
CA GLN A 123 6.92 -9.05 -37.87
C GLN A 123 6.95 -10.58 -38.00
N GLY A 124 5.95 -11.24 -37.42
CA GLY A 124 5.84 -12.70 -37.36
C GLY A 124 5.86 -13.35 -38.74
N SER A 125 7.03 -13.84 -39.13
CA SER A 125 7.14 -15.10 -39.85
C SER A 125 7.63 -16.13 -38.84
N SER A 126 7.00 -17.30 -38.82
CA SER A 126 7.38 -18.46 -38.03
C SER A 126 8.85 -18.79 -38.28
N SER A 127 9.72 -18.21 -37.46
CA SER A 127 11.14 -18.47 -37.49
C SER A 127 11.33 -19.92 -37.11
N LEU A 128 12.00 -20.70 -37.96
CA LEU A 128 12.41 -22.08 -37.71
C LEU A 128 13.25 -22.24 -36.42
N ARG A 129 13.61 -21.14 -35.75
CA ARG A 129 14.33 -21.10 -34.47
C ARG A 129 13.46 -20.84 -33.24
N SER A 130 12.19 -20.49 -33.41
CA SER A 130 11.29 -20.32 -32.26
C SER A 130 10.87 -21.70 -31.76
N SER A 131 11.35 -22.08 -30.57
CA SER A 131 11.12 -23.42 -30.02
C SER A 131 9.67 -23.64 -29.57
N PHE A 132 8.95 -22.56 -29.21
CA PHE A 132 7.53 -22.56 -28.88
C PHE A 132 6.98 -21.12 -28.93
N LEU A 133 6.06 -20.83 -29.84
CA LEU A 133 5.33 -19.56 -29.88
C LEU A 133 3.94 -19.76 -29.28
N LEU A 134 3.68 -19.11 -28.16
CA LEU A 134 2.34 -18.99 -27.61
C LEU A 134 1.82 -17.59 -27.90
N ALA A 135 0.82 -17.51 -28.77
CA ALA A 135 0.14 -16.27 -29.12
C ALA A 135 -1.35 -16.41 -28.83
N SER A 136 -2.06 -15.30 -28.72
CA SER A 136 -3.52 -15.37 -28.69
C SER A 136 -4.06 -15.78 -30.07
N PRO A 137 -5.02 -16.73 -30.14
CA PRO A 137 -5.62 -17.15 -31.41
C PRO A 137 -6.51 -16.07 -32.05
N GLU A 138 -7.03 -15.11 -31.27
CA GLU A 138 -7.94 -14.05 -31.74
C GLU A 138 -7.62 -12.70 -31.08
N ALA A 139 -7.65 -11.62 -31.87
CA ALA A 139 -7.49 -10.27 -31.36
C ALA A 139 -8.57 -9.95 -30.30
N GLY A 140 -8.16 -9.84 -29.04
CA GLY A 140 -9.06 -9.53 -27.91
C GLY A 140 -9.31 -10.68 -26.93
N ARG A 141 -8.74 -11.87 -27.14
CA ARG A 141 -8.83 -13.00 -26.18
C ARG A 141 -7.46 -13.37 -25.61
N PRO A 142 -7.01 -12.76 -24.50
CA PRO A 142 -5.69 -13.08 -23.96
C PRO A 142 -5.66 -14.52 -23.46
N VAL A 143 -4.57 -15.23 -23.75
CA VAL A 143 -4.32 -16.55 -23.17
C VAL A 143 -3.91 -16.35 -21.72
N VAL A 144 -4.68 -16.91 -20.80
CA VAL A 144 -4.41 -16.84 -19.36
C VAL A 144 -3.63 -18.08 -18.95
N LEU A 145 -2.47 -17.90 -18.32
CA LEU A 145 -1.66 -19.04 -17.86
C LEU A 145 -2.02 -19.39 -16.42
N ALA A 146 -2.16 -20.68 -16.14
CA ALA A 146 -2.41 -21.18 -14.79
C ALA A 146 -1.15 -21.11 -13.90
N SER A 147 -1.35 -21.07 -12.58
CA SER A 147 -0.26 -21.22 -11.63
C SER A 147 0.18 -22.69 -11.55
N PHE A 148 1.43 -22.93 -11.16
CA PHE A 148 1.95 -24.29 -11.00
C PHE A 148 1.21 -25.11 -9.94
N GLY A 149 0.58 -24.45 -8.96
CA GLY A 149 -0.16 -25.10 -7.87
C GLY A 149 -1.63 -25.41 -8.14
N ASP A 150 -2.16 -24.99 -9.29
CA ASP A 150 -3.60 -25.11 -9.58
C ASP A 150 -3.98 -26.55 -9.98
N LYS A 151 -5.20 -26.95 -9.59
CA LYS A 151 -5.80 -28.23 -10.03
C LYS A 151 -6.25 -28.07 -11.47
N CYS A 152 -5.81 -28.98 -12.35
CA CYS A 152 -6.15 -28.92 -13.76
C CYS A 152 -6.65 -30.26 -14.29
N GLN A 153 -7.46 -30.18 -15.32
CA GLN A 153 -8.04 -31.31 -16.03
C GLN A 153 -7.52 -31.32 -17.48
N PRO A 154 -7.18 -32.48 -18.04
CA PRO A 154 -6.74 -32.59 -19.43
C PRO A 154 -7.87 -32.19 -20.38
N HIS A 155 -7.59 -31.27 -21.31
CA HIS A 155 -8.56 -30.78 -22.29
C HIS A 155 -8.27 -31.30 -23.70
N SER A 156 -7.02 -31.17 -24.15
CA SER A 156 -6.63 -31.64 -25.47
C SER A 156 -5.19 -32.15 -25.50
N GLU A 157 -4.95 -33.12 -26.39
CA GLU A 157 -3.64 -33.70 -26.63
C GLU A 157 -3.34 -33.62 -28.13
N TYR A 158 -2.13 -33.16 -28.48
CA TYR A 158 -1.71 -33.03 -29.87
C TYR A 158 -0.31 -33.63 -30.07
N PRO A 159 -0.15 -34.65 -30.94
CA PRO A 159 1.16 -35.22 -31.23
C PRO A 159 1.97 -34.28 -32.14
N GLU A 160 3.11 -33.84 -31.64
CA GLU A 160 4.08 -33.02 -32.37
C GLU A 160 5.26 -33.88 -32.81
N TYR A 161 5.57 -33.78 -34.10
CA TYR A 161 6.76 -34.40 -34.68
C TYR A 161 7.84 -33.34 -34.85
N PHE A 162 9.06 -33.73 -34.50
CA PHE A 162 10.23 -32.89 -34.60
C PHE A 162 11.32 -33.57 -35.42
N TRP A 163 12.13 -32.76 -36.08
CA TRP A 163 13.36 -33.14 -36.76
C TRP A 163 14.59 -32.68 -35.94
N LEU A 164 15.70 -33.37 -36.13
CA LEU A 164 17.04 -33.17 -35.60
C LEU A 164 17.00 -33.14 -34.08
N PHE A 165 16.61 -34.26 -33.48
CA PHE A 165 16.56 -34.42 -32.03
C PHE A 165 15.66 -33.41 -31.30
N GLY A 166 14.65 -32.85 -31.99
CA GLY A 166 13.79 -31.81 -31.40
C GLY A 166 14.13 -30.38 -31.83
N ALA A 167 15.15 -30.16 -32.66
CA ALA A 167 15.56 -28.82 -33.07
C ALA A 167 14.56 -28.12 -33.99
N PHE A 168 13.85 -28.86 -34.85
CA PHE A 168 12.87 -28.30 -35.79
C PHE A 168 11.51 -28.98 -35.63
N ARG A 169 10.43 -28.22 -35.71
CA ARG A 169 9.06 -28.76 -35.67
C ARG A 169 8.53 -28.91 -37.09
N PHE A 170 7.91 -30.05 -37.43
CA PHE A 170 7.37 -30.28 -38.77
C PHE A 170 6.10 -29.48 -39.06
N LYS A 171 5.22 -29.35 -38.07
CA LYS A 171 3.93 -28.66 -38.22
C LYS A 171 3.48 -28.08 -36.89
N GLU A 172 3.06 -26.82 -36.91
CA GLU A 172 2.48 -26.15 -35.74
C GLU A 172 1.02 -26.60 -35.53
N PRO A 173 0.59 -26.79 -34.26
CA PRO A 173 -0.80 -27.10 -33.97
C PRO A 173 -1.70 -25.90 -34.31
N PRO A 174 -2.87 -26.13 -34.92
CA PRO A 174 -3.87 -25.08 -35.08
C PRO A 174 -4.39 -24.65 -33.71
N LEU A 175 -3.90 -23.51 -33.23
CA LEU A 175 -4.09 -23.03 -31.86
C LEU A 175 -5.58 -22.81 -31.50
N SER A 176 -6.41 -22.50 -32.50
CA SER A 176 -7.87 -22.36 -32.36
C SER A 176 -8.61 -23.66 -32.00
N SER A 177 -8.01 -24.82 -32.26
CA SER A 177 -8.60 -26.13 -31.95
C SER A 177 -8.05 -26.75 -30.67
N VAL A 178 -6.85 -26.34 -30.27
CA VAL A 178 -6.11 -26.93 -29.15
C VAL A 178 -6.34 -26.12 -27.87
N LEU A 179 -6.47 -24.79 -27.98
CA LEU A 179 -6.85 -23.95 -26.85
C LEU A 179 -8.37 -23.99 -26.62
N PRO A 180 -8.81 -23.98 -25.35
CA PRO A 180 -10.22 -23.84 -25.03
C PRO A 180 -10.75 -22.50 -25.56
N LYS A 181 -12.01 -22.50 -25.99
CA LYS A 181 -12.71 -21.28 -26.47
C LYS A 181 -13.10 -20.34 -25.33
N GLU A 182 -13.12 -20.85 -24.10
CA GLU A 182 -13.48 -20.11 -22.89
C GLU A 182 -12.24 -19.52 -22.21
N ASN A 183 -12.41 -18.41 -21.48
CA ASN A 183 -11.34 -17.68 -20.79
C ASN A 183 -10.90 -18.36 -19.48
N HIS A 184 -10.63 -19.66 -19.51
CA HIS A 184 -10.07 -20.38 -18.38
C HIS A 184 -8.55 -20.34 -18.40
N PRO A 185 -7.89 -20.36 -17.23
CA PRO A 185 -6.45 -20.47 -17.18
C PRO A 185 -6.01 -21.83 -17.72
N VAL A 186 -5.02 -21.81 -18.59
CA VAL A 186 -4.50 -23.02 -19.24
C VAL A 186 -3.09 -23.34 -18.79
N ARG A 187 -2.80 -24.62 -18.69
CA ARG A 187 -1.45 -25.16 -18.51
C ARG A 187 -1.09 -25.95 -19.73
N ILE A 188 0.00 -25.56 -20.37
CA ILE A 188 0.50 -26.21 -21.59
C ILE A 188 1.79 -26.92 -21.23
N SER A 189 1.83 -28.22 -21.48
CA SER A 189 2.99 -29.06 -21.21
C SER A 189 3.36 -29.89 -22.44
N GLN A 190 4.65 -30.17 -22.61
CA GLN A 190 5.13 -31.08 -23.63
C GLN A 190 5.74 -32.29 -22.92
N VAL A 191 5.07 -33.43 -23.02
CA VAL A 191 5.48 -34.68 -22.39
C VAL A 191 5.78 -35.74 -23.44
N SER A 192 6.78 -36.58 -23.18
CA SER A 192 7.07 -37.75 -23.99
C SER A 192 6.34 -38.94 -23.39
N THR A 193 5.28 -39.42 -24.04
CA THR A 193 4.61 -40.64 -23.61
C THR A 193 5.47 -41.85 -23.95
N TRP A 194 5.22 -42.99 -23.29
CA TRP A 194 5.92 -44.24 -23.61
C TRP A 194 5.72 -44.66 -25.07
N SER A 195 4.55 -44.38 -25.64
CA SER A 195 4.27 -44.60 -27.07
C SER A 195 5.16 -43.74 -27.97
N ASP A 196 5.43 -42.49 -27.57
CA ASP A 196 6.31 -41.58 -28.31
C ASP A 196 7.76 -42.07 -28.27
N ILE A 197 8.20 -42.61 -27.13
CA ILE A 197 9.52 -43.23 -26.97
C ILE A 197 9.65 -44.45 -27.88
N ALA A 198 8.65 -45.34 -27.90
CA ALA A 198 8.64 -46.53 -28.75
C ALA A 198 8.70 -46.16 -30.25
N ILE A 199 7.92 -45.17 -30.69
CA ILE A 199 7.93 -44.69 -32.09
C ILE A 199 9.29 -44.08 -32.45
N THR A 200 9.88 -43.31 -31.52
CA THR A 200 11.20 -42.69 -31.73
C THR A 200 12.31 -43.74 -31.83
N LEU A 201 12.24 -44.82 -31.03
CA LEU A 201 13.21 -45.92 -31.06
C LEU A 201 13.05 -46.81 -32.31
N LEU A 202 11.82 -47.15 -32.70
CA LEU A 202 11.55 -48.01 -33.86
C LEU A 202 11.80 -47.30 -35.19
N GLY A 203 11.56 -46.00 -35.27
CA GLY A 203 11.98 -45.18 -36.42
C GLY A 203 13.49 -44.89 -36.43
N GLY A 204 14.24 -45.35 -35.42
CA GLY A 204 15.55 -44.85 -35.03
C GLY A 204 16.74 -45.72 -35.46
N PHE A 205 17.09 -45.70 -36.75
CA PHE A 205 18.49 -45.93 -37.15
C PHE A 205 19.26 -44.62 -37.40
N LEU A 206 18.56 -43.48 -37.55
CA LEU A 206 19.19 -42.17 -37.75
C LEU A 206 18.38 -41.13 -37.01
N VAL A 207 18.75 -40.82 -35.76
CA VAL A 207 18.10 -40.03 -34.67
C VAL A 207 17.60 -38.63 -35.06
N THR A 208 16.85 -38.55 -36.14
CA THR A 208 16.46 -37.33 -36.81
C THR A 208 15.02 -37.02 -36.46
N VAL A 209 14.11 -38.01 -36.37
CA VAL A 209 12.69 -37.76 -36.08
C VAL A 209 12.36 -38.15 -34.64
N THR A 210 11.81 -37.21 -33.86
CA THR A 210 11.32 -37.44 -32.50
C THR A 210 9.85 -37.04 -32.40
N ARG A 211 9.07 -37.76 -31.58
CA ARG A 211 7.68 -37.44 -31.29
C ARG A 211 7.55 -36.96 -29.84
N LYS A 212 6.77 -35.90 -29.61
CA LYS A 212 6.34 -35.45 -28.28
C LYS A 212 4.86 -35.14 -28.32
N THR A 213 4.17 -35.23 -27.18
CA THR A 213 2.75 -34.91 -27.10
C THR A 213 2.58 -33.59 -26.34
N LEU A 214 1.93 -32.61 -26.98
CA LEU A 214 1.51 -31.37 -26.36
C LEU A 214 0.19 -31.61 -25.63
N VAL A 215 0.19 -31.43 -24.32
CA VAL A 215 -1.00 -31.58 -23.47
C VAL A 215 -1.42 -30.20 -23.01
N VAL A 216 -2.66 -29.84 -23.33
CA VAL A 216 -3.31 -28.62 -22.84
C VAL A 216 -4.31 -29.01 -21.78
N GLU A 217 -4.11 -28.45 -20.60
CA GLU A 217 -4.96 -28.64 -19.43
C GLU A 217 -5.68 -27.34 -19.09
N VAL A 218 -6.92 -27.47 -18.65
CA VAL A 218 -7.73 -26.37 -18.14
C VAL A 218 -7.70 -26.42 -16.62
N CYS A 219 -7.37 -25.30 -16.00
CA CYS A 219 -7.15 -25.21 -14.56
C CYS A 219 -8.28 -24.43 -13.86
N GLU A 220 -8.51 -24.76 -12.59
CA GLU A 220 -9.39 -23.99 -11.70
C GLU A 220 -8.55 -22.96 -10.93
N GLY A 221 -8.72 -21.66 -11.21
CA GLY A 221 -7.99 -20.61 -10.50
C GLY A 221 -8.03 -19.22 -11.15
N SER A 222 -7.50 -18.22 -10.45
CA SER A 222 -7.21 -16.90 -11.02
C SER A 222 -5.85 -16.96 -11.71
N GLY A 223 -5.82 -17.30 -12.99
CA GLY A 223 -4.56 -17.36 -13.73
C GLY A 223 -3.89 -16.00 -13.91
N LEU A 224 -2.61 -16.02 -14.29
CA LEU A 224 -1.87 -14.81 -14.59
C LEU A 224 -2.22 -14.28 -15.98
N ARG A 225 -2.56 -13.00 -16.04
CA ARG A 225 -2.66 -12.22 -17.28
C ARG A 225 -1.50 -11.22 -17.31
N LEU A 226 -0.77 -11.18 -18.41
CA LEU A 226 0.18 -10.11 -18.67
C LEU A 226 -0.62 -8.85 -18.99
N LEU A 227 -0.64 -7.89 -18.07
CA LEU A 227 -1.26 -6.58 -18.30
C LEU A 227 -0.34 -5.73 -19.18
N SER A 228 -0.92 -4.98 -20.11
CA SER A 228 -0.15 -3.99 -20.87
C SER A 228 0.22 -2.82 -19.96
N GLU A 229 1.37 -2.17 -20.19
CA GLU A 229 1.79 -0.99 -19.44
C GLU A 229 0.73 0.11 -19.38
N LYS A 230 -0.06 0.25 -20.46
CA LYS A 230 -1.19 1.19 -20.54
C LYS A 230 -2.30 0.85 -19.55
N GLU A 231 -2.66 -0.42 -19.44
CA GLU A 231 -3.68 -0.91 -18.50
C GLU A 231 -3.18 -0.77 -17.05
N LEU A 232 -1.89 -1.00 -16.83
CA LEU A 232 -1.28 -0.80 -15.52
C LEU A 232 -1.31 0.69 -15.11
N SER A 233 -1.02 1.62 -16.02
CA SER A 233 -1.09 3.05 -15.72
C SER A 233 -2.51 3.51 -15.41
N THR A 234 -3.52 3.02 -16.14
CA THR A 234 -4.92 3.39 -15.88
C THR A 234 -5.40 2.87 -14.54
N LEU A 235 -5.07 1.62 -14.19
CA LEU A 235 -5.41 1.04 -12.88
C LEU A 235 -4.72 1.79 -11.73
N LYS A 236 -3.46 2.22 -11.94
CA LYS A 236 -2.72 3.01 -10.96
C LYS A 236 -3.35 4.39 -10.77
N GLU A 237 -3.75 5.07 -11.84
CA GLU A 237 -4.43 6.37 -11.77
C GLU A 237 -5.79 6.28 -11.06
N GLU A 238 -6.56 5.23 -11.36
CA GLU A 238 -7.84 4.95 -10.70
C GLU A 238 -7.66 4.75 -9.19
N ALA A 239 -6.73 3.88 -8.78
CA ALA A 239 -6.43 3.64 -7.37
C ALA A 239 -5.95 4.90 -6.64
N ILE A 240 -5.13 5.74 -7.28
CA ILE A 240 -4.69 7.02 -6.70
C ILE A 240 -5.88 7.96 -6.49
N SER A 241 -6.83 8.00 -7.44
CA SER A 241 -8.02 8.85 -7.34
C SER A 241 -8.93 8.43 -6.18
N GLU A 242 -9.12 7.12 -5.98
CA GLU A 242 -9.92 6.59 -4.86
C GLU A 242 -9.29 6.92 -3.50
N ILE A 243 -7.97 6.74 -3.38
CA ILE A 243 -7.23 7.07 -2.15
C ILE A 243 -7.35 8.57 -1.85
N LYS A 244 -7.25 9.42 -2.87
CA LYS A 244 -7.38 10.88 -2.72
C LYS A 244 -8.77 11.27 -2.24
N ASN A 245 -9.82 10.72 -2.86
CA ASN A 245 -11.21 10.98 -2.46
C ASN A 245 -11.46 10.53 -1.02
N LYS A 246 -10.94 9.36 -0.62
CA LYS A 246 -11.06 8.86 0.74
C LYS A 246 -10.40 9.79 1.76
N HIS A 247 -9.19 10.26 1.47
CA HIS A 247 -8.49 11.21 2.33
C HIS A 247 -9.23 12.56 2.44
N GLU A 248 -9.86 13.02 1.36
CA GLU A 248 -10.69 14.24 1.38
C GLU A 248 -11.93 14.08 2.27
N LEU A 249 -12.56 12.89 2.26
CA LEU A 249 -13.69 12.56 3.14
C LEU A 249 -13.27 12.50 4.62
N ASP A 250 -12.18 11.80 4.93
CA ASP A 250 -11.67 11.68 6.31
C ASP A 250 -11.32 13.07 6.90
N ALA A 251 -10.78 13.97 6.07
CA ALA A 251 -10.45 15.34 6.49
C ALA A 251 -11.69 16.24 6.69
N LEU A 252 -12.81 15.95 6.02
CA LEU A 252 -14.08 16.62 6.26
C LEU A 252 -14.75 16.12 7.54
N GLU A 253 -14.71 14.81 7.77
CA GLU A 253 -15.24 14.18 8.99
C GLU A 253 -14.54 14.74 10.24
N GLU A 254 -13.21 14.84 10.25
CA GLU A 254 -12.47 15.42 11.38
C GLU A 254 -12.86 16.88 11.66
N LYS A 255 -13.19 17.66 10.62
CA LYS A 255 -13.65 19.05 10.79
C LYS A 255 -15.04 19.11 11.44
N VAL A 256 -15.95 18.24 11.01
CA VAL A 256 -17.32 18.18 11.55
C VAL A 256 -17.29 17.76 13.03
N ASP A 257 -16.49 16.76 13.38
CA ASP A 257 -16.32 16.32 14.77
C ASP A 257 -15.79 17.45 15.67
N LEU A 258 -14.84 18.23 15.17
CA LEU A 258 -14.30 19.38 15.88
C LEU A 258 -15.31 20.51 16.06
N GLU A 259 -16.19 20.74 15.09
CA GLU A 259 -17.28 21.73 15.19
C GLU A 259 -18.35 21.28 16.19
N LEU A 260 -18.68 19.99 16.24
CA LEU A 260 -19.61 19.42 17.22
C LEU A 260 -19.08 19.58 18.65
N LEU A 261 -17.80 19.21 18.87
CA LEU A 261 -17.13 19.40 20.15
C LEU A 261 -17.14 20.87 20.61
N GLU A 262 -17.01 21.81 19.67
CA GLU A 262 -17.06 23.23 19.99
C GLU A 262 -18.45 23.67 20.45
N LYS A 263 -19.51 23.20 19.78
CA LYS A 263 -20.89 23.46 20.20
C LYS A 263 -21.21 22.85 21.56
N ASP A 264 -20.80 21.62 21.81
CA ASP A 264 -21.02 20.94 23.10
C ASP A 264 -20.34 21.71 24.25
N LEU A 265 -19.13 22.22 24.02
CA LEU A 265 -18.42 23.05 25.00
C LEU A 265 -19.14 24.37 25.27
N GLU A 266 -19.69 25.02 24.24
CA GLU A 266 -20.49 26.26 24.41
C GLU A 266 -21.80 26.03 25.17
N GLU A 267 -22.48 24.91 24.93
CA GLU A 267 -23.70 24.55 25.68
C GLU A 267 -23.40 24.28 27.16
N LEU A 268 -22.29 23.61 27.45
CA LEU A 268 -21.84 23.36 28.82
C LEU A 268 -21.46 24.66 29.55
N ASP A 269 -20.87 25.64 28.86
CA ASP A 269 -20.56 26.95 29.43
C ASP A 269 -21.85 27.74 29.73
N LYS A 270 -22.84 27.70 28.82
CA LYS A 270 -24.16 28.34 29.02
C LYS A 270 -24.96 27.72 30.17
N LYS A 271 -24.88 26.41 30.40
CA LYS A 271 -25.53 25.73 31.54
C LYS A 271 -24.82 25.94 32.88
N GLY A 272 -23.57 26.44 32.86
CA GLY A 272 -22.76 26.68 34.04
C GLY A 272 -22.92 28.06 34.68
N ARG A 273 -23.63 28.99 34.02
CA ARG A 273 -24.06 30.28 34.58
C ARG A 273 -25.50 30.21 35.06
#